data_AF-A0A4V0XHG3-F1
#
_entry.id   AF-A0A4V0XHG3-F1
#
_cell.length_a   1.000
_cell.length_b   1.000
_cell.length_c   1.000
_cell.angle_alpha   90.00
_cell.angle_beta   90.00
_cell.angle_gamma   90.00
#
_symmetry.space_group_name_H-M   'P 1'
#
loop_
_entity.id
_entity.type
_entity.pdbx_description
1 polymer ?
#
loop_
_entity_poly.entity_id
_entity_poly.type
_entity_poly.pdbx_seq_one_letter_code
_entity_poly.pdbx_strand_id
1 'polypeptide(L)'
;MSSLPLLFKKEGLVEKHQVEGVDPSDRYFNRAVLVNRTPSGYAAKTMYEALTVEGHSHLTIGAAVQELIGAMQGFGFKQLRTRANFKGTKYLAEKETWVDYQDLA
;
A
#
# COMPACT_ATOMS: atom_id res chain seq x y z
N MET A 1 36.56 -5.05 17.31
CA MET A 1 35.17 -4.57 17.25
C MET A 1 35.09 -3.50 16.17
N SER A 2 34.39 -3.75 15.07
CA SER A 2 34.03 -2.71 14.10
C SER A 2 32.56 -2.88 13.80
N SER A 3 31.76 -2.00 14.38
CA SER A 3 30.34 -1.86 14.13
C SER A 3 30.11 -1.15 12.78
N LEU A 4 29.21 -1.71 11.97
CA LEU A 4 28.44 -1.07 10.89
C LEU A 4 29.15 -0.88 9.53
N PRO A 5 28.48 -1.31 8.46
CA PRO A 5 27.39 -0.50 7.91
C PRO A 5 26.05 -1.23 7.84
N LEU A 6 25.07 -0.82 8.65
CA LEU A 6 23.63 -1.08 8.42
C LEU A 6 23.06 -0.24 7.25
N LEU A 7 23.90 0.23 6.32
CA LEU A 7 23.62 1.47 5.58
C LEU A 7 23.05 1.30 4.17
N PHE A 8 22.71 0.10 3.72
CA PHE A 8 21.96 -0.06 2.48
C PHE A 8 20.83 -1.08 2.65
N LYS A 9 19.77 -0.70 3.35
CA LYS A 9 18.47 -1.33 3.10
C LYS A 9 18.12 -0.98 1.66
N LYS A 10 18.38 -1.91 0.73
CA LYS A 10 18.15 -1.75 -0.72
C LYS A 10 16.77 -1.14 -0.93
N GLU A 11 16.71 -0.06 -1.70
CA GLU A 11 15.47 0.51 -2.22
C GLU A 11 14.70 -0.55 -3.01
N GLY A 12 13.40 -0.33 -3.15
CA GLY A 12 12.50 -1.23 -3.87
C GLY A 12 11.52 -1.97 -2.95
N LEU A 13 10.91 -3.01 -3.50
CA LEU A 13 9.72 -3.63 -2.92
C LEU A 13 10.00 -4.28 -1.56
N VAL A 14 9.26 -3.87 -0.53
CA VAL A 14 9.38 -4.40 0.83
C VAL A 14 8.13 -5.14 1.29
N GLU A 15 6.94 -4.70 0.90
CA GLU A 15 5.68 -5.36 1.23
C GLU A 15 4.72 -5.35 0.03
N LYS A 16 3.86 -6.36 -0.02
CA LYS A 16 2.70 -6.37 -0.92
C LYS A 16 1.45 -6.47 -0.08
N HIS A 17 0.57 -5.50 -0.27
CA HIS A 17 -0.75 -5.46 0.32
C HIS A 17 -1.78 -5.81 -0.76
N GLN A 18 -2.97 -6.18 -0.34
CA GLN A 18 -4.15 -6.33 -1.17
C GLN A 18 -5.08 -5.17 -0.83
N VAL A 19 -5.65 -4.53 -1.83
CA VAL A 19 -6.73 -3.54 -1.67
C VAL A 19 -7.98 -4.07 -2.35
N GLU A 20 -9.12 -3.89 -1.68
CA GLU A 20 -10.45 -4.20 -2.20
C GLU A 20 -11.39 -3.03 -1.94
N GLY A 21 -12.44 -2.94 -2.75
CA GLY A 21 -13.51 -1.97 -2.56
C GLY A 21 -14.38 -1.85 -3.80
N VAL A 22 -14.98 -0.67 -3.97
CA VAL A 22 -15.87 -0.32 -5.08
C VAL A 22 -15.22 0.79 -5.92
N ASP A 23 -15.19 0.61 -7.23
CA ASP A 23 -14.67 1.59 -8.18
C ASP A 23 -15.69 2.73 -8.44
N PRO A 24 -15.30 3.80 -9.16
CA PRO A 24 -16.22 4.91 -9.46
C PRO A 24 -17.42 4.54 -10.35
N SER A 25 -17.45 3.34 -10.93
CA SER A 25 -18.55 2.80 -11.74
C SER A 25 -19.39 1.77 -10.96
N ASP A 26 -19.28 1.77 -9.63
CA ASP A 26 -19.97 0.86 -8.71
C ASP A 26 -19.63 -0.63 -8.93
N ARG A 27 -18.45 -0.93 -9.46
CA ARG A 27 -17.96 -2.30 -9.65
C ARG A 27 -17.01 -2.67 -8.53
N TYR A 28 -17.18 -3.88 -8.00
CA TYR A 28 -16.21 -4.42 -7.05
C TYR A 28 -14.84 -4.64 -7.72
N PHE A 29 -13.77 -4.34 -7.00
CA PHE A 29 -12.41 -4.60 -7.45
C PHE A 29 -11.51 -5.15 -6.35
N ASN A 30 -10.41 -5.76 -6.78
CA ASN A 30 -9.34 -6.28 -5.94
C ASN A 30 -8.01 -6.13 -6.67
N ARG A 31 -7.02 -5.47 -6.06
CA ARG A 31 -5.69 -5.25 -6.66
C ARG A 31 -4.57 -5.35 -5.62
N ALA A 32 -3.35 -5.50 -6.11
CA ALA A 32 -2.16 -5.40 -5.28
C ALA A 32 -1.77 -3.94 -5.04
N VAL A 33 -1.35 -3.66 -3.81
CA VAL A 33 -0.63 -2.45 -3.42
C VAL A 33 0.83 -2.83 -3.21
N LEU A 34 1.73 -2.19 -3.94
CA LEU A 34 3.16 -2.37 -3.84
C LEU A 34 3.72 -1.29 -2.91
N VAL A 35 4.36 -1.71 -1.82
CA VAL A 35 5.04 -0.78 -0.92
C VAL A 35 6.53 -0.88 -1.16
N ASN A 36 7.11 0.21 -1.65
CA ASN A 36 8.54 0.32 -1.91
C ASN A 36 9.21 1.14 -0.83
N ARG A 37 10.41 0.72 -0.44
CA ARG A 37 11.35 1.56 0.31
C ARG A 37 11.96 2.58 -0.65
N THR A 38 11.93 3.84 -0.25
CA THR A 38 12.52 4.99 -0.96
C THR A 38 13.62 5.61 -0.11
N PRO A 39 14.43 6.55 -0.65
CA PRO A 39 15.41 7.30 0.14
C PRO A 39 14.82 8.02 1.36
N SER A 40 13.57 8.49 1.24
CA SER A 40 12.86 9.30 2.25
C SER A 40 11.87 8.50 3.10
N GLY A 41 11.72 7.19 2.88
CA GLY A 41 10.83 6.34 3.68
C GLY A 41 10.23 5.20 2.87
N TYR A 42 8.89 5.19 2.78
CA TYR A 42 8.11 4.19 2.05
C TYR A 42 7.05 4.88 1.21
N ALA A 43 6.88 4.43 -0.03
CA ALA A 43 5.82 4.88 -0.92
C ALA A 43 4.97 3.68 -1.35
N ALA A 44 3.65 3.89 -1.45
CA ALA A 44 2.71 2.86 -1.86
C ALA A 44 2.15 3.17 -3.25
N LYS A 45 1.95 2.12 -4.05
CA LYS A 45 1.45 2.23 -5.42
C LYS A 45 0.46 1.12 -5.72
N THR A 46 -0.60 1.44 -6.45
CA THR A 46 -1.49 0.44 -7.05
C THR A 46 -1.81 0.79 -8.49
N MET A 47 -2.25 -0.21 -9.24
CA MET A 47 -2.69 -0.06 -10.62
C MET A 47 -4.04 -0.75 -10.77
N TYR A 48 -5.02 -0.01 -11.29
CA TYR A 48 -6.35 -0.50 -11.60
C TYR A 48 -6.70 -0.12 -13.04
N GLU A 49 -6.80 -1.12 -13.92
CA GLU A 49 -6.96 -0.92 -15.36
C GLU A 49 -5.83 -0.02 -15.90
N ALA A 50 -6.15 1.16 -16.47
CA ALA A 50 -5.17 2.14 -16.93
C ALA A 50 -4.79 3.19 -15.86
N LEU A 51 -5.47 3.20 -14.71
CA LEU A 51 -5.21 4.15 -13.63
C LEU A 51 -4.07 3.63 -12.75
N THR A 52 -3.01 4.43 -12.64
CA THR A 52 -1.95 4.23 -11.65
C THR A 52 -2.11 5.28 -10.55
N VAL A 53 -2.19 4.83 -9.31
CA VAL A 53 -2.21 5.69 -8.13
C VAL A 53 -0.95 5.43 -7.33
N GLU A 54 -0.19 6.48 -7.05
CA GLU A 54 1.08 6.42 -6.33
C GLU A 54 1.12 7.54 -5.29
N GLY A 55 1.37 7.15 -4.05
CA GLY A 55 1.51 8.07 -2.92
C GLY A 55 2.93 8.62 -2.79
N HIS A 56 3.06 9.68 -2.00
CA HIS A 56 4.34 10.22 -1.57
C HIS A 56 5.05 9.27 -0.57
N SER A 57 6.30 9.61 -0.26
CA SER A 57 7.06 8.85 0.72
C SER A 57 6.71 9.26 2.15
N HIS A 58 6.43 8.27 2.99
CA HIS A 58 6.14 8.43 4.42
C HIS A 58 7.10 7.61 5.29
N LEU A 59 7.21 7.99 6.57
CA LEU A 59 8.12 7.32 7.53
C LEU A 59 7.72 5.88 7.86
N THR A 60 6.45 5.53 7.69
CA THR A 60 5.92 4.19 7.98
C THR A 60 5.15 3.65 6.78
N ILE A 61 5.12 2.32 6.67
CA ILE A 61 4.35 1.62 5.64
C ILE A 61 2.85 1.92 5.79
N GLY A 62 2.33 1.91 7.01
CA GLY A 62 0.93 2.23 7.28
C GLY A 62 0.55 3.63 6.82
N ALA A 63 1.42 4.64 7.03
CA ALA A 63 1.18 5.99 6.55
C ALA A 63 1.19 6.07 5.02
N ALA A 64 2.11 5.36 4.35
CA ALA A 64 2.15 5.30 2.89
C ALA A 64 0.89 4.65 2.29
N VAL A 65 0.41 3.56 2.91
CA VAL A 65 -0.84 2.91 2.49
C VAL A 65 -2.04 3.81 2.75
N GLN A 66 -2.11 4.48 3.91
CA GLN A 66 -3.20 5.40 4.25
C GLN A 66 -3.31 6.54 3.22
N GLU A 67 -2.18 7.15 2.83
CA GLU A 67 -2.15 8.23 1.86
C GLU A 67 -2.57 7.75 0.46
N LEU A 68 -2.10 6.57 0.03
CA LEU A 68 -2.56 5.93 -1.21
C LEU A 68 -4.08 5.75 -1.22
N ILE A 69 -4.65 5.29 -0.10
CA ILE A 69 -6.11 5.10 0.03
C ILE A 69 -6.83 6.45 -0.07
N GLY A 70 -6.34 7.50 0.58
CA GLY A 70 -6.89 8.84 0.42
C GLY A 70 -6.86 9.33 -1.04
N ALA A 71 -5.76 9.07 -1.76
CA ALA A 71 -5.66 9.39 -3.19
C ALA A 71 -6.67 8.59 -4.03
N MET A 72 -6.86 7.30 -3.75
CA MET A 72 -7.89 6.48 -4.41
C MET A 72 -9.30 7.01 -4.14
N GLN A 73 -9.62 7.40 -2.91
CA GLN A 73 -10.91 8.01 -2.59
C GLN A 73 -11.13 9.33 -3.34
N GLY A 74 -10.07 10.12 -3.54
CA GLY A 74 -10.10 11.31 -4.40
C GLY A 74 -10.46 11.02 -5.87
N PHE A 75 -10.20 9.80 -6.35
CA PHE A 75 -10.64 9.32 -7.67
C PHE A 75 -12.05 8.71 -7.66
N GLY A 76 -12.74 8.69 -6.52
CA GLY A 76 -14.12 8.18 -6.38
C GLY A 76 -14.23 6.71 -5.97
N PHE A 77 -13.12 6.07 -5.60
CA PHE A 77 -13.16 4.72 -5.03
C PHE A 77 -13.72 4.74 -3.60
N LYS A 78 -14.48 3.72 -3.24
CA LYS A 78 -15.23 3.66 -1.96
C LYS A 78 -15.13 2.29 -1.30
N GLN A 79 -15.54 2.22 -0.03
CA GLN A 79 -15.57 1.01 0.79
C GLN A 79 -14.22 0.28 0.77
N LEU A 80 -13.14 1.08 0.81
CA LEU A 80 -11.80 0.56 0.66
C LEU A 80 -11.39 -0.19 1.92
N ARG A 81 -10.71 -1.33 1.71
CA ARG A 81 -10.03 -2.07 2.76
C ARG A 81 -8.71 -2.63 2.25
N THR A 82 -7.72 -2.76 3.15
CA THR A 82 -6.42 -3.33 2.81
C THR A 82 -6.02 -4.46 3.74
N ARG A 83 -5.14 -5.34 3.26
CA ARG A 83 -4.52 -6.39 4.05
C ARG A 83 -3.10 -6.65 3.58
N ALA A 84 -2.16 -6.78 4.51
CA ALA A 84 -0.80 -7.18 4.18
C ALA A 84 -0.77 -8.67 3.76
N ASN A 85 -0.38 -8.94 2.51
CA ASN A 85 -0.26 -10.31 2.02
C ASN A 85 1.19 -10.82 2.07
N PHE A 86 2.17 -9.93 1.88
CA PHE A 86 3.59 -10.28 1.90
C PHE A 86 4.42 -9.25 2.66
N LYS A 87 5.37 -9.74 3.44
CA LYS A 87 6.44 -8.95 4.06
C LYS A 87 7.79 -9.53 3.69
N GLY A 88 8.50 -8.88 2.78
CA GLY A 88 9.63 -9.48 2.06
C GLY A 88 9.19 -10.77 1.35
N THR A 89 9.82 -11.90 1.72
CA THR A 89 9.47 -13.23 1.20
C THR A 89 8.43 -13.97 2.05
N LYS A 90 8.03 -13.43 3.20
CA LYS A 90 7.07 -14.07 4.10
C LYS A 90 5.65 -13.81 3.62
N TYR A 91 4.90 -14.89 3.37
CA TYR A 91 3.47 -14.84 3.11
C TYR A 91 2.68 -14.73 4.42
N LEU A 92 1.76 -13.76 4.48
CA LEU A 92 0.97 -13.41 5.64
C LEU A 92 -0.52 -13.64 5.36
N ALA A 93 -1.11 -12.89 4.45
CA ALA A 93 -2.47 -13.02 3.91
C ALA A 93 -3.52 -13.34 4.99
N GLU A 94 -4.06 -14.55 5.01
CA GLU A 94 -5.09 -14.99 5.98
C GLU A 94 -4.67 -14.86 7.46
N LYS A 95 -3.37 -14.70 7.74
CA LYS A 95 -2.83 -14.45 9.08
C LYS A 95 -2.93 -12.99 9.52
N GLU A 96 -3.27 -12.08 8.60
CA GLU A 96 -3.44 -10.65 8.85
C GLU A 96 -4.92 -10.27 8.72
N THR A 97 -5.34 -9.31 9.52
CA THR A 97 -6.69 -8.78 9.48
C THR A 97 -6.82 -7.73 8.37
N TRP A 98 -8.02 -7.60 7.83
CA TRP A 98 -8.36 -6.45 7.00
C TRP A 98 -8.36 -5.17 7.84
N VAL A 99 -7.91 -4.09 7.22
CA VAL A 99 -8.01 -2.71 7.72
C VAL A 99 -9.02 -2.01 6.84
N ASP A 100 -10.14 -1.60 7.41
CA ASP A 100 -11.20 -0.87 6.71
C ASP A 100 -10.97 0.65 6.81
N TYR A 101 -11.28 1.36 5.73
CA TYR A 101 -11.14 2.82 5.65
C TYR A 101 -12.51 3.45 5.48
N GLN A 102 -12.77 4.53 6.23
CA GLN A 102 -14.00 5.31 6.11
C GLN A 102 -14.02 6.06 4.79
N ASP A 103 -15.16 6.07 4.12
CA ASP A 103 -15.36 6.87 2.91
C ASP A 103 -15.32 8.37 3.22
N LEU A 104 -14.90 9.16 2.23
CA LEU A 104 -14.98 10.62 2.32
C LEU A 104 -16.46 11.04 2.41
N ALA A 105 -16.77 11.93 3.35
CA ALA A 105 -18.10 12.48 3.57
C ALA A 105 -18.53 13.47 2.48
#